data_AF-A0A1H4A6R2-F1
#
_entry.id   AF-A0A1H4A6R2-F1
#
_cell.length_a   1.000
_cell.length_b   1.000
_cell.length_c   1.000
_cell.angle_alpha   90.00
_cell.angle_beta   90.00
_cell.angle_gamma   90.00
#
_symmetry.space_group_name_H-M   'P 1'
#
loop_
_entity.id
_entity.type
_entity.pdbx_description
1 polymer ?
#
loop_
_entity_poly.entity_id
_entity_poly.type
_entity_poly.pdbx_seq_one_letter_code
_entity_poly.pdbx_strand_id
1 'polypeptide(L)'
;MKRKPTLSKNIGKDVVLCEITNRFVSNRTTELLLEQSVPFSKKWHRVPFLQRSSYNGANMVCVFSINRNQYRHAKRVLSLLEDYDYNRIYLNVI
;
A
#
# COMPACT_ATOMS: atom_id res chain seq x y z
N MET A 1 -29.93 -10.73 -27.26
CA MET A 1 -28.53 -11.22 -27.15
C MET A 1 -27.99 -10.88 -25.76
N LYS A 2 -27.78 -11.88 -24.88
CA LYS A 2 -27.26 -11.66 -23.53
C LYS A 2 -25.76 -11.34 -23.62
N ARG A 3 -25.36 -10.09 -23.34
CA ARG A 3 -23.94 -9.73 -23.22
C ARG A 3 -23.40 -10.43 -21.97
N LYS A 4 -22.52 -11.41 -22.16
CA LYS A 4 -21.77 -12.04 -21.05
C LYS A 4 -21.03 -10.92 -20.31
N PRO A 5 -21.16 -10.76 -18.98
CA PRO A 5 -20.33 -9.83 -18.26
C PRO A 5 -18.89 -10.32 -18.42
N THR A 6 -18.07 -9.56 -19.15
CA THR A 6 -16.63 -9.80 -19.20
C THR A 6 -16.11 -9.55 -17.79
N LEU A 7 -15.93 -10.63 -17.03
CA LEU A 7 -15.28 -10.62 -15.73
C LEU A 7 -13.96 -9.88 -15.92
N SER A 8 -13.86 -8.66 -15.40
CA SER A 8 -12.72 -7.79 -15.65
C SER A 8 -11.46 -8.55 -15.23
N LYS A 9 -10.44 -8.53 -16.10
CA LYS A 9 -9.22 -9.36 -16.06
C LYS A 9 -8.33 -9.15 -14.80
N ASN A 10 -8.83 -8.40 -13.81
CA ASN A 10 -8.17 -7.96 -12.60
C ASN A 10 -9.08 -8.02 -11.34
N ILE A 11 -10.21 -8.75 -11.38
CA ILE A 11 -10.97 -9.08 -10.17
C ILE A 11 -10.11 -10.05 -9.34
N GLY A 12 -9.53 -9.54 -8.24
CA GLY A 12 -8.72 -10.33 -7.31
C GLY A 12 -7.21 -10.13 -7.39
N LYS A 13 -6.70 -9.20 -8.21
CA LYS A 13 -5.26 -8.86 -8.15
C LYS A 13 -5.01 -7.90 -7.00
N ASP A 14 -4.02 -8.25 -6.19
CA ASP A 14 -3.49 -7.37 -5.16
C ASP A 14 -2.77 -6.20 -5.84
N VAL A 15 -3.12 -5.01 -5.40
CA VAL A 15 -2.51 -3.76 -5.83
C VAL A 15 -1.67 -3.20 -4.69
N VAL A 16 -0.53 -2.61 -5.02
CA VAL A 16 0.27 -1.89 -4.04
C VAL A 16 -0.52 -0.67 -3.58
N LEU A 17 -0.79 -0.58 -2.28
CA LEU A 17 -1.41 0.56 -1.63
C LEU A 17 -0.36 1.63 -1.37
N CYS A 18 0.71 1.26 -0.68
CA CYS A 18 1.76 2.18 -0.28
C CYS A 18 3.11 1.49 -0.03
N GLU A 19 4.16 2.30 -0.13
CA GLU A 19 5.53 1.89 0.19
C GLU A 19 6.09 2.80 1.28
N ILE A 20 6.69 2.19 2.31
CA ILE A 20 7.14 2.87 3.52
C ILE A 20 8.58 2.47 3.82
N THR A 21 9.48 3.44 3.94
CA THR A 21 10.90 3.19 4.25
C THR A 21 11.15 3.08 5.76
N ASN A 22 10.32 3.75 6.58
CA ASN A 22 10.47 3.79 8.02
C ASN A 22 9.69 2.67 8.72
N ARG A 23 10.36 1.90 9.59
CA ARG A 23 9.75 0.82 10.39
C ARG A 23 8.65 1.32 11.33
N PHE A 24 8.82 2.49 11.94
CA PHE A 24 7.85 3.06 12.87
C PHE A 24 6.53 3.37 12.16
N VAL A 25 6.61 4.12 11.05
CA VAL A 25 5.45 4.47 10.21
C VAL A 25 4.76 3.21 9.67
N SER A 26 5.54 2.19 9.30
CA SER A 26 5.00 0.89 8.87
C SER A 26 4.19 0.19 9.96
N ASN A 27 4.65 0.23 11.22
CA ASN A 27 3.92 -0.39 12.33
C ASN A 27 2.63 0.36 12.64
N ARG A 28 2.69 1.69 12.69
CA ARG A 28 1.49 2.53 12.86
C ARG A 28 0.47 2.32 11.75
N THR A 29 0.93 2.22 10.50
CA THR A 29 0.08 1.92 9.34
C THR A 29 -0.55 0.53 9.46
N THR A 30 0.20 -0.44 10.00
CA THR A 30 -0.29 -1.80 10.23
C THR A 30 -1.39 -1.81 11.30
N GLU A 31 -1.19 -1.13 12.43
CA GLU A 31 -2.18 -1.02 13.51
C GLU A 31 -3.47 -0.38 12.98
N LEU A 32 -3.36 0.72 12.26
CA LEU A 32 -4.50 1.43 11.69
C LEU A 32 -5.29 0.58 10.68
N LEU A 33 -4.60 -0.19 9.82
CA LEU A 33 -5.27 -1.10 8.88
C LEU A 33 -5.97 -2.26 9.60
N LEU A 34 -5.40 -2.75 10.72
CA LEU A 34 -6.01 -3.78 11.56
C LEU A 34 -7.25 -3.25 12.30
N GLU A 35 -7.17 -2.05 12.87
CA GLU A 35 -8.30 -1.39 13.55
C GLU A 35 -9.51 -1.25 12.63
N GLN A 36 -9.27 -0.89 11.37
CA GLN A 36 -10.32 -0.74 10.36
C GLN A 36 -10.69 -2.05 9.67
N SER A 37 -10.17 -3.19 10.14
CA SER A 37 -10.44 -4.53 9.60
C SER A 37 -10.20 -4.64 8.09
N VAL A 38 -9.19 -3.94 7.58
CA VAL A 38 -8.81 -3.97 6.16
C VAL A 38 -7.80 -5.10 5.96
N PRO A 39 -8.08 -6.13 5.13
CA PRO A 39 -7.09 -7.15 4.84
C PRO A 39 -5.98 -6.59 3.94
N PHE A 40 -4.74 -6.78 4.37
CA PHE A 40 -3.54 -6.35 3.66
C PHE A 40 -2.47 -7.45 3.67
N SER A 41 -1.56 -7.37 2.71
CA SER A 41 -0.30 -8.11 2.68
C SER A 41 0.84 -7.14 2.95
N LYS A 42 1.70 -7.45 3.90
CA LYS A 42 2.88 -6.66 4.26
C LYS A 42 4.14 -7.44 3.89
N LYS A 43 5.00 -6.85 3.07
CA LYS A 43 6.27 -7.47 2.66
C LYS A 43 7.40 -6.46 2.71
N TRP A 44 8.55 -6.91 3.21
CA TRP A 44 9.78 -6.13 3.16
C TRP A 44 10.58 -6.51 1.92
N HIS A 45 10.91 -5.51 1.11
CA HIS A 45 11.72 -5.65 -0.08
C HIS A 45 13.05 -4.94 0.11
N ARG A 46 14.13 -5.59 -0.32
CA ARG A 46 15.46 -4.97 -0.36
C ARG A 46 15.55 -4.09 -1.59
N VAL A 47 15.89 -2.81 -1.40
CA VAL A 47 16.03 -1.85 -2.50
C VAL A 47 17.43 -2.01 -3.12
N PRO A 48 17.53 -2.29 -4.44
CA PRO A 48 18.80 -2.31 -5.16
C PRO A 48 19.51 -0.97 -5.03
N PHE A 49 20.85 -0.97 -4.94
CA PHE A 49 21.64 0.24 -4.67
C PHE A 49 21.30 1.41 -5.62
N LEU A 50 21.13 1.11 -6.91
CA LEU A 50 20.80 2.08 -7.96
C LEU A 50 19.44 2.78 -7.76
N GLN A 51 18.50 2.14 -7.07
CA GLN A 51 17.15 2.67 -6.83
C GLN A 51 17.01 3.35 -5.47
N ARG A 52 18.05 3.31 -4.62
CA ARG A 52 17.96 3.88 -3.26
C ARG A 52 17.83 5.39 -3.24
N SER A 53 18.29 6.08 -4.29
CA SER A 53 18.11 7.54 -4.42
C SER A 53 16.63 7.93 -4.34
N SER A 54 15.74 7.13 -4.94
CA SER A 54 14.28 7.35 -4.91
C SER A 54 13.66 7.11 -3.52
N TYR A 55 14.37 6.40 -2.64
CA TYR A 55 13.91 6.05 -1.29
C TYR A 55 14.75 6.73 -0.20
N ASN A 56 15.33 7.90 -0.47
CA ASN A 56 16.19 8.65 0.46
C ASN A 56 17.33 7.81 1.05
N GLY A 57 17.92 6.92 0.26
CA GLY A 57 19.03 6.06 0.67
C GLY A 57 18.61 4.78 1.41
N ALA A 58 17.30 4.51 1.59
CA ALA A 58 16.83 3.34 2.31
C ALA A 58 17.28 2.02 1.65
N ASN A 59 17.76 1.07 2.46
CA ASN A 59 18.15 -0.27 2.00
C ASN A 59 16.98 -1.25 1.92
N MET A 60 15.88 -0.95 2.62
CA MET A 60 14.67 -1.75 2.72
C MET A 60 13.44 -0.86 2.60
N VAL A 61 12.40 -1.37 1.95
CA VAL A 61 11.10 -0.73 1.85
C VAL A 61 10.02 -1.73 2.23
N CYS A 62 9.03 -1.29 2.99
CA CYS A 62 7.85 -2.04 3.37
C CYS A 62 6.75 -1.75 2.36
N VAL A 63 6.31 -2.77 1.63
CA VAL A 63 5.26 -2.67 0.63
C VAL A 63 3.98 -3.25 1.23
N PHE A 64 2.93 -2.44 1.24
CA PHE A 64 1.58 -2.84 1.59
C PHE A 64 0.79 -3.09 0.31
N SER A 65 0.27 -4.30 0.16
CA SER A 65 -0.57 -4.68 -0.97
C SER A 65 -1.96 -5.07 -0.47
N ILE A 66 -3.00 -4.68 -1.19
CA ILE A 66 -4.39 -4.92 -0.83
C ILE A 66 -5.20 -5.34 -2.05
N ASN A 67 -6.38 -5.91 -1.83
CA ASN A 67 -7.29 -6.18 -2.93
C ASN A 67 -7.79 -4.86 -3.55
N ARG A 68 -7.80 -4.79 -4.89
CA ARG A 68 -8.27 -3.59 -5.63
C ARG A 68 -9.66 -3.11 -5.21
N ASN A 69 -10.56 -4.01 -4.82
CA ASN A 69 -11.92 -3.66 -4.40
C ASN A 69 -11.94 -2.82 -3.11
N GLN A 70 -10.93 -2.99 -2.26
CA GLN A 70 -10.82 -2.28 -0.98
C GLN A 70 -9.90 -1.06 -1.06
N TYR A 71 -9.29 -0.79 -2.21
CA TYR A 71 -8.35 0.31 -2.38
C TYR A 71 -8.93 1.68 -2.00
N ARG A 72 -10.17 1.96 -2.37
CA ARG A 72 -10.84 3.21 -1.98
C ARG A 72 -11.03 3.33 -0.48
N HIS A 73 -11.34 2.23 0.20
CA HIS A 73 -11.54 2.22 1.63
C HIS A 73 -10.20 2.34 2.36
N ALA A 74 -9.21 1.53 1.97
CA ALA A 74 -7.85 1.59 2.52
C ALA A 74 -7.21 2.97 2.34
N LYS A 75 -7.43 3.64 1.20
CA LYS A 75 -6.94 5.01 0.98
C LYS A 75 -7.57 6.03 1.96
N ARG A 76 -8.86 5.88 2.28
CA ARG A 76 -9.52 6.72 3.31
C ARG A 76 -8.99 6.41 4.70
N VAL A 77 -8.73 5.15 5.00
CA VAL A 77 -8.09 4.76 6.24
C VAL A 77 -6.71 5.42 6.34
N LEU A 78 -5.89 5.32 5.28
CA LEU A 78 -4.59 6.02 5.25
C LEU A 78 -4.67 7.54 5.36
N SER A 79 -5.77 8.19 4.96
CA SER A 79 -5.93 9.63 5.21
C SER A 79 -6.19 9.98 6.68
N LEU A 80 -6.44 9.00 7.55
CA LEU A 80 -6.51 9.19 9.00
C LEU A 80 -5.14 9.13 9.68
N LEU A 81 -4.08 8.68 8.98
CA LEU A 81 -2.72 8.79 9.50
C LEU A 81 -2.35 10.26 9.65
N GLU A 82 -1.60 10.57 10.71
CA GLU A 82 -1.10 11.93 10.94
C GLU A 82 -0.31 12.44 9.72
N ASP A 83 -0.46 13.73 9.39
CA ASP A 83 0.17 14.36 8.22
C ASP A 83 1.69 14.13 8.16
N TYR A 84 2.35 14.07 9.31
CA TYR A 84 3.79 13.82 9.40
C TYR A 84 4.18 12.42 8.89
N ASP A 85 3.36 11.42 9.18
CA ASP A 85 3.55 10.05 8.75
C ASP A 85 3.08 9.87 7.30
N TYR A 86 1.98 10.53 6.91
CA TYR A 86 1.45 10.50 5.54
C TYR A 86 2.46 11.01 4.50
N ASN A 87 3.20 12.08 4.81
CA ASN A 87 4.24 12.64 3.93
C ASN A 87 5.46 11.72 3.74
N ARG A 88 5.58 10.67 4.56
CA ARG A 88 6.68 9.68 4.49
C ARG A 88 6.26 8.37 3.81
N ILE A 89 5.04 8.33 3.29
CA ILE A 89 4.47 7.19 2.61
C ILE A 89 4.42 7.49 1.10
N TYR A 90 4.98 6.59 0.29
CA TYR A 90 4.85 6.66 -1.16
C TYR A 90 3.57 5.94 -1.57
N LEU A 91 2.49 6.71 -1.79
CA LEU A 91 1.20 6.19 -2.25
C LEU A 91 1.25 5.86 -3.73
N ASN A 92 0.83 4.65 -4.10
CA ASN A 92 0.72 4.29 -5.50
C ASN A 92 -0.63 4.76 -6.04
N VAL A 93 -0.63 5.74 -6.95
CA VAL A 93 -1.85 6.28 -7.57
C VAL A 93 -2.18 5.43 -8.81
N ILE A 94 -3.31 4.73 -8.76
CA ILE A 94 -3.80 3.81 -9.81
C ILE A 94 -4.94 4.47 -10.60
#